data_AF-A0A835GRA8-F1
#
_entry.id   AF-A0A835GRA8-F1
#
_cell.length_a   1.000
_cell.length_b   1.000
_cell.length_c   1.000
_cell.angle_alpha   90.00
_cell.angle_beta   90.00
_cell.angle_gamma   90.00
#
_symmetry.space_group_name_H-M   'P 1'
#
loop_
_entity.id
_entity.type
_entity.pdbx_description
1 polymer ?
#
loop_
_entity_poly.entity_id
_entity_poly.type
_entity_poly.pdbx_seq_one_letter_code
_entity_poly.pdbx_strand_id
1 'polypeptide(L)'
;GTWREQFKSTFMDDFYSPSGTRHIQMMSRQGTYKHYQCDDLNAQIVEIPYEGEQSAMIIVLPYSTNGLPGLLRALKLAPELLNEALEKMKKTDLILTMPKFKIESQLDISTLYKK
;
A
#
# COMPACT_ATOMS: atom_id res chain seq x y z
N GLY A 1 -4.31 11.39 8.81
CA GLY A 1 -3.02 11.79 9.38
C GLY A 1 -2.22 12.54 8.33
N THR A 2 -1.33 13.44 8.74
CA THR A 2 -0.40 14.15 7.85
C THR A 2 0.82 13.27 7.62
N TRP A 3 1.30 13.14 6.38
CA TRP A 3 2.55 12.41 6.09
C TRP A 3 3.73 13.11 6.75
N ARG A 4 4.68 12.36 7.31
CA ARG A 4 5.94 12.93 7.82
C ARG A 4 6.65 13.76 6.75
N GLU A 5 6.67 13.20 5.54
CA GLU A 5 7.18 13.86 4.35
C GLU A 5 6.11 13.89 3.27
N GLN A 6 5.58 15.08 3.01
CA GLN A 6 4.46 15.25 2.08
C GLN A 6 4.87 15.06 0.62
N PHE A 7 3.94 14.51 -0.17
CA PHE A 7 4.07 14.41 -1.63
C PHE A 7 3.82 15.79 -2.25
N LYS A 8 4.83 16.35 -2.89
CA LYS A 8 4.74 17.68 -3.53
C LYS A 8 4.37 17.60 -5.02
N SER A 9 4.76 16.52 -5.69
CA SER A 9 4.50 16.33 -7.11
C SER A 9 3.20 15.56 -7.32
N THR A 10 2.33 16.06 -8.20
CA THR A 10 1.10 15.38 -8.60
C THR A 10 0.91 15.51 -10.10
N PHE A 11 0.47 14.44 -10.76
CA PHE A 11 0.27 14.38 -12.21
C PHE A 11 -0.85 13.39 -12.53
N MET A 12 -1.38 13.43 -13.75
CA MET A 12 -2.36 12.45 -14.21
C MET A 12 -1.65 11.21 -14.77
N ASP A 13 -2.14 10.02 -14.42
CA ASP A 13 -1.61 8.75 -14.92
C ASP A 13 -2.69 7.66 -14.88
N ASP A 14 -2.41 6.52 -15.50
CA ASP A 14 -3.32 5.39 -15.55
C ASP A 14 -3.21 4.52 -14.29
N PHE A 15 -4.37 4.23 -13.69
CA PHE A 15 -4.54 3.26 -12.63
C PHE A 15 -5.24 2.01 -13.16
N TYR A 16 -4.53 0.88 -13.10
CA TYR A 16 -5.03 -0.41 -13.56
C TYR A 16 -5.77 -1.11 -12.43
N SER A 17 -7.05 -1.40 -12.64
CA SER A 17 -7.88 -2.16 -11.71
C SER A 17 -8.59 -3.31 -12.43
N PRO A 18 -9.10 -4.32 -11.68
CA PRO A 18 -9.95 -5.36 -12.28
C PRO A 18 -11.22 -4.82 -12.96
N SER A 19 -11.67 -3.61 -12.58
CA SER A 19 -12.82 -2.93 -13.18
C SER A 19 -12.47 -2.13 -14.45
N GLY A 20 -11.20 -2.15 -14.87
CA GLY A 20 -10.67 -1.40 -16.01
C GLY A 20 -9.61 -0.38 -15.61
N THR A 21 -9.06 0.28 -16.62
CA THR A 21 -8.06 1.34 -16.49
C THR A 21 -8.76 2.69 -16.27
N ARG A 22 -8.29 3.48 -15.31
CA ARG A 22 -8.79 4.82 -15.05
C ARG A 22 -7.66 5.83 -15.07
N HIS A 23 -7.82 6.91 -15.81
CA HIS A 23 -6.90 8.04 -15.79
C HIS A 23 -7.19 8.90 -14.56
N ILE A 24 -6.29 8.91 -13.57
CA ILE A 24 -6.50 9.55 -12.27
C ILE A 24 -5.31 10.39 -11.83
N GLN A 25 -5.53 11.25 -10.84
CA GLN A 25 -4.45 12.01 -10.22
C GLN A 25 -3.56 11.07 -9.38
N MET A 26 -2.29 11.00 -9.73
CA MET A 26 -1.22 10.38 -8.94
C MET A 26 -0.46 11.43 -8.14
N MET A 27 0.27 10.96 -7.12
CA MET A 27 1.26 11.73 -6.39
C MET A 27 2.57 10.95 -6.31
N SER A 28 3.71 11.65 -6.37
CA SER A 28 5.02 11.02 -6.36
C SER A 28 6.03 11.76 -5.48
N ARG A 29 6.91 10.99 -4.85
CA ARG A 29 8.02 11.50 -4.03
C ARG A 29 9.19 10.53 -4.11
N GLN A 30 10.37 11.08 -4.36
CA GLN A 30 11.64 10.37 -4.17
C GLN A 30 12.08 10.53 -2.72
N GLY A 31 12.53 9.44 -2.10
CA GLY A 31 13.05 9.48 -0.74
C GLY A 31 13.44 8.09 -0.23
N THR A 32 13.87 8.06 1.02
CA THR A 32 14.22 6.81 1.71
C THR A 32 13.00 6.27 2.43
N TYR A 33 12.59 5.05 2.09
CA TYR A 33 11.48 4.35 2.73
C TYR A 33 11.96 3.01 3.28
N LYS A 34 11.30 2.49 4.32
CA LYS A 34 11.44 1.06 4.58
C LYS A 34 10.69 0.33 3.47
N HIS A 35 11.35 -0.62 2.85
CA HIS A 35 10.86 -1.37 1.71
C HIS A 35 11.32 -2.83 1.78
N TYR A 36 10.51 -3.74 1.25
CA TYR A 36 10.85 -5.14 1.10
C TYR A 36 10.20 -5.75 -0.14
N GLN A 37 10.95 -6.57 -0.85
CA GLN A 37 10.45 -7.43 -1.91
C GLN A 37 10.14 -8.79 -1.29
N CYS A 38 8.86 -9.16 -1.21
CA CYS A 38 8.41 -10.39 -0.59
C CYS A 38 7.98 -11.38 -1.68
N ASP A 39 8.90 -12.28 -2.04
CA ASP A 39 8.65 -13.30 -3.05
C ASP A 39 7.57 -14.30 -2.60
N ASP A 40 7.50 -14.62 -1.29
CA ASP A 40 6.47 -15.49 -0.71
C ASP A 40 5.04 -14.94 -0.92
N LEU A 41 4.89 -13.61 -0.88
CA LEU A 41 3.62 -12.93 -1.15
C LEU A 41 3.48 -12.48 -2.61
N ASN A 42 4.51 -12.69 -3.45
CA ASN A 42 4.60 -12.18 -4.82
C ASN A 42 4.29 -10.66 -4.90
N ALA A 43 4.82 -9.90 -3.96
CA ALA A 43 4.49 -8.50 -3.73
C ALA A 43 5.68 -7.68 -3.21
N GLN A 44 5.63 -6.37 -3.43
CA GLN A 44 6.49 -5.40 -2.76
C GLN A 44 5.74 -4.69 -1.64
N ILE A 45 6.47 -4.30 -0.60
CA ILE A 45 5.91 -3.68 0.60
C ILE A 45 6.68 -2.39 0.89
N VAL A 46 5.96 -1.30 1.18
CA VAL A 46 6.54 -0.02 1.57
C VAL A 46 5.83 0.55 2.80
N GLU A 47 6.61 1.14 3.71
CA GLU A 47 6.12 1.84 4.91
C GLU A 47 6.23 3.35 4.70
N ILE A 48 5.12 4.06 4.94
CA ILE A 48 5.01 5.51 4.78
C ILE A 48 4.63 6.11 6.15
N PRO A 49 5.58 6.71 6.89
CA PRO A 49 5.31 7.23 8.22
C PRO A 49 4.44 8.49 8.17
N TYR A 50 3.51 8.60 9.13
CA TYR A 50 2.82 9.85 9.44
C TYR A 50 3.69 10.74 10.32
N GLU A 51 3.31 12.01 10.42
CA GLU A 51 3.91 12.98 11.31
C GLU A 51 3.94 12.47 12.76
N GLY A 52 5.06 12.73 13.46
CA GLY A 52 5.32 12.21 14.80
C GLY A 52 5.78 10.75 14.86
N GLU A 53 5.78 10.02 13.73
CA GLU A 53 6.30 8.64 13.59
C GLU A 53 5.68 7.59 14.52
N GLN A 54 4.56 7.91 15.18
CA GLN A 54 3.81 6.98 16.03
C GLN A 54 2.98 5.99 15.21
N SER A 55 2.73 6.28 13.93
CA SER A 55 1.98 5.43 13.03
C SER A 55 2.48 5.58 11.60
N ALA A 56 2.26 4.54 10.79
CA ALA A 56 2.62 4.51 9.38
C ALA A 56 1.54 3.81 8.56
N MET A 57 1.45 4.17 7.27
CA MET A 57 0.71 3.39 6.30
C MET A 57 1.63 2.34 5.69
N ILE A 58 1.20 1.08 5.71
CA ILE A 58 1.84 -0.01 4.97
C ILE A 58 1.07 -0.22 3.67
N ILE A 59 1.78 -0.21 2.55
CA ILE A 59 1.22 -0.58 1.25
C ILE A 59 1.86 -1.90 0.83
N VAL A 60 1.02 -2.90 0.55
CA VAL A 60 1.43 -4.18 -0.03
C VAL A 60 0.92 -4.21 -1.47
N LEU A 61 1.83 -4.19 -2.43
CA LEU A 61 1.54 -4.09 -3.86
C LEU A 61 1.98 -5.37 -4.57
N PRO A 62 1.05 -6.19 -5.10
CA PRO A 62 1.40 -7.35 -5.93
C PRO A 62 2.25 -6.94 -7.13
N TYR A 63 3.17 -7.80 -7.57
CA TYR A 63 3.95 -7.55 -8.80
C TYR A 63 3.09 -7.61 -10.07
N SER A 64 2.02 -8.41 -10.04
CA SER A 64 1.06 -8.53 -11.16
C SER A 64 -0.15 -7.63 -10.95
N THR A 65 -0.61 -6.96 -12.01
CA THR A 65 -1.84 -6.15 -12.01
C THR A 65 -3.09 -6.94 -11.62
N ASN A 66 -3.10 -8.25 -11.89
CA ASN A 66 -4.16 -9.18 -11.50
C ASN A 66 -3.83 -9.98 -10.23
N GLY A 67 -2.77 -9.61 -9.50
CA GLY A 67 -2.22 -10.37 -8.37
C GLY A 67 -2.99 -10.23 -7.05
N LEU A 68 -3.90 -9.25 -6.94
CA LEU A 68 -4.61 -8.94 -5.69
C LEU A 68 -5.36 -10.15 -5.09
N PRO A 69 -6.14 -10.96 -5.85
CA PRO A 69 -6.81 -12.13 -5.29
C PRO A 69 -5.84 -13.16 -4.72
N GLY A 70 -4.69 -13.37 -5.37
CA GLY A 70 -3.65 -14.28 -4.91
C GLY A 70 -3.00 -13.81 -3.61
N LEU A 71 -2.65 -12.52 -3.55
CA LEU A 71 -2.12 -11.89 -2.35
C LEU A 71 -3.09 -12.02 -1.17
N LEU A 72 -4.37 -11.68 -1.37
CA LEU A 72 -5.38 -11.77 -0.31
C LEU A 72 -5.58 -13.21 0.18
N ARG A 73 -5.53 -14.19 -0.72
CA ARG A 73 -5.59 -15.61 -0.36
C ARG A 73 -4.37 -16.03 0.46
N ALA A 74 -3.17 -15.62 0.07
CA ALA A 74 -1.94 -15.92 0.82
C ALA A 74 -2.01 -15.35 2.24
N LEU A 75 -2.38 -14.07 2.37
CA LEU A 75 -2.52 -13.40 3.67
C LEU A 75 -3.62 -14.02 4.55
N LYS A 76 -4.68 -14.57 3.95
CA LYS A 76 -5.74 -15.27 4.69
C LYS A 76 -5.27 -16.64 5.22
N LEU A 77 -4.44 -17.34 4.47
CA LEU A 77 -3.95 -18.68 4.82
C LEU A 77 -2.75 -18.64 5.76
N ALA A 78 -1.88 -17.64 5.60
CA ALA A 78 -0.62 -17.49 6.32
C ALA A 78 -0.41 -15.99 6.68
N PRO A 79 -1.17 -15.44 7.64
CA PRO A 79 -1.06 -14.04 8.05
C PRO A 79 0.32 -13.66 8.60
N GLU A 80 1.05 -14.64 9.15
CA GLU A 80 2.42 -14.48 9.65
C GLU A 80 3.41 -14.01 8.58
N LEU A 81 3.17 -14.33 7.30
CA LEU A 81 4.02 -13.88 6.19
C LEU A 81 4.11 -12.36 6.13
N LEU A 82 3.03 -11.66 6.50
CA LEU A 82 3.06 -10.19 6.55
C LEU A 82 3.97 -9.69 7.67
N ASN A 83 3.89 -10.27 8.87
CA ASN A 83 4.72 -9.87 10.00
C ASN A 83 6.20 -10.12 9.70
N GLU A 84 6.53 -11.29 9.16
CA GLU A 84 7.90 -11.59 8.73
C GLU A 84 8.40 -10.63 7.66
N ALA A 85 7.54 -10.28 6.70
CA ALA A 85 7.89 -9.33 5.64
C ALA A 85 8.13 -7.93 6.21
N LEU A 86 7.35 -7.49 7.21
CA LEU A 86 7.53 -6.21 7.90
C LEU A 86 8.86 -6.16 8.67
N GLU A 87 9.24 -7.24 9.35
CA GLU A 87 10.53 -7.33 10.06
C GLU A 87 11.74 -7.29 9.13
N LYS A 88 11.60 -7.80 7.90
CA LYS A 88 12.66 -7.83 6.89
C LYS A 88 12.82 -6.51 6.11
N MET A 89 11.97 -5.51 6.34
CA MET A 89 12.02 -4.24 5.61
C MET A 89 13.30 -3.45 5.91
N LYS A 90 13.90 -2.90 4.86
CA LYS A 90 15.13 -2.12 4.94
C LYS A 90 14.94 -0.74 4.33
N LYS A 91 15.65 0.25 4.87
CA LYS A 91 15.70 1.60 4.29
C LYS A 91 16.29 1.51 2.89
N THR A 92 15.52 1.95 1.91
CA THR A 92 15.83 1.90 0.48
C THR A 92 15.43 3.24 -0.15
N ASP A 93 16.30 3.79 -0.98
CA ASP A 93 15.98 4.97 -1.77
C ASP A 93 15.16 4.56 -2.99
N LEU A 94 13.95 5.08 -3.09
CA LEU A 94 13.03 4.78 -4.19
C LEU A 94 12.16 5.99 -4.54
N ILE A 95 11.53 5.90 -5.71
CA ILE A 95 10.48 6.82 -6.14
C ILE A 95 9.15 6.15 -5.84
N LEU A 96 8.42 6.67 -4.85
CA LEU A 96 7.10 6.18 -4.51
C LEU A 96 6.06 6.97 -5.31
N THR A 97 5.32 6.27 -6.17
CA THR A 97 4.19 6.82 -6.92
C THR A 97 2.92 6.07 -6.51
N MET A 98 1.87 6.81 -6.18
CA MET A 98 0.60 6.23 -5.76
C MET A 98 -0.58 7.15 -6.12
N PRO A 99 -1.80 6.62 -6.23
CA PRO A 99 -3.00 7.43 -6.42
C PRO A 99 -3.13 8.51 -5.35
N LYS A 100 -3.46 9.73 -5.76
CA LYS A 100 -3.88 10.79 -4.84
C LYS A 100 -5.33 10.50 -4.44
N PHE A 101 -5.52 9.74 -3.37
CA PHE A 101 -6.84 9.38 -2.88
C PHE A 101 -7.24 10.21 -1.65
N LYS A 102 -8.56 10.31 -1.46
CA LYS A 102 -9.18 10.64 -0.17
C LYS A 102 -9.83 9.35 0.33
N ILE A 103 -9.39 8.82 1.47
CA ILE A 103 -10.09 7.68 2.08
C ILE A 103 -11.33 8.23 2.77
N GLU A 104 -12.49 7.99 2.16
CA GLU A 104 -13.79 8.13 2.81
C GLU A 104 -14.39 6.72 2.88
N SER A 105 -14.40 6.12 4.06
CA SER A 105 -15.03 4.81 4.28
C SER A 105 -16.27 4.99 5.12
N GLN A 106 -17.44 4.66 4.57
CA GLN A 106 -18.63 4.37 5.36
C GLN A 106 -18.67 2.85 5.60
N LEU A 107 -18.28 2.44 6.81
CA LEU A 107 -18.39 1.06 7.26
C LEU A 107 -19.63 0.95 8.14
N ASP A 108 -20.65 0.22 7.67
CA ASP A 108 -21.77 -0.17 8.53
C ASP A 108 -21.33 -1.35 9.40
N ILE A 109 -20.81 -1.01 10.57
CA ILE A 109 -20.31 -1.95 11.57
C ILE A 109 -21.42 -2.94 12.00
N SER A 110 -22.71 -2.55 11.92
CA SER A 110 -23.81 -3.44 12.31
C SER A 110 -23.95 -4.67 11.41
N THR A 111 -23.53 -4.56 10.14
CA THR A 111 -23.59 -5.66 9.18
C THR A 111 -22.43 -6.66 9.32
N LEU A 112 -21.26 -6.20 9.79
CA LEU A 112 -20.07 -7.02 9.99
C LEU A 112 -20.08 -7.81 11.31
N TYR A 113 -20.87 -7.36 12.29
CA TYR A 113 -21.01 -7.99 13.61
C TYR A 113 -22.28 -8.86 13.74
N LYS A 114 -22.58 -9.71 12.75
CA LYS A 114 -23.56 -10.79 12.97
C LYS A 114 -22.84 -12.00 13.59
N LYS A 115 -23.15 -12.25 14.87
CA LYS A 115 -22.77 -13.44 15.65
C LYS A 115 -23.13 -14.73 14.94
#